data_AF-A0A6B3CI17-F1
#
_entry.id   AF-A0A6B3CI17-F1
#
_cell.length_a   1.000
_cell.length_b   1.000
_cell.length_c   1.000
_cell.angle_alpha   90.00
_cell.angle_beta   90.00
_cell.angle_gamma   90.00
#
_symmetry.space_group_name_H-M   'P 1'
#
loop_
_entity.id
_entity.type
_entity.pdbx_description
1 polymer ?
#
loop_
_entity_poly.entity_id
_entity_poly.type
_entity_poly.pdbx_seq_one_letter_code
_entity_poly.pdbx_strand_id
1 'polypeptide(L)'
;VTELSHKLGVNRTVVYRLLATLEQHALVRRDLGGRARVGLGVLGLGRQVHPLVREAAMPALRALAEDIGATAHLTLVDGAEALAVAVVEPTWTDYHVAYRAGFRHPLERGAAGKAILAARRPP
;
A
#
# COMPACT_ATOMS: atom_id res chain seq x y z
N VAL A 1 -15.22 -7.42 19.42
CA VAL A 1 -14.75 -8.81 19.70
C VAL A 1 -15.65 -9.85 19.04
N THR A 2 -16.97 -9.84 19.29
CA THR A 2 -17.92 -10.81 18.70
C THR A 2 -17.91 -10.84 17.18
N GLU A 3 -17.96 -9.68 16.52
CA GLU A 3 -17.88 -9.58 15.06
C GLU A 3 -16.58 -10.19 14.51
N LEU A 4 -15.44 -9.89 15.13
CA LEU A 4 -14.13 -10.40 14.74
C LEU A 4 -14.02 -11.91 14.96
N SER A 5 -14.59 -12.44 16.04
CA SER A 5 -14.67 -13.88 16.29
C SER A 5 -15.41 -14.61 15.19
N HIS A 6 -16.54 -14.06 14.73
CA HIS A 6 -17.30 -14.61 13.61
C HIS A 6 -16.54 -14.53 12.27
N LYS A 7 -15.94 -13.37 11.95
CA LYS A 7 -15.20 -13.16 10.69
C LYS A 7 -13.93 -14.00 10.57
N LEU A 8 -13.23 -14.22 11.70
CA LEU A 8 -11.96 -14.95 11.72
C LEU A 8 -12.14 -16.45 12.02
N GLY A 9 -13.35 -16.91 12.36
CA GLY A 9 -13.61 -18.31 12.70
C GLY A 9 -12.91 -18.79 13.98
N VAL A 10 -12.53 -17.89 14.88
CA VAL A 10 -11.82 -18.21 16.14
C VAL A 10 -12.62 -17.77 17.35
N ASN A 11 -12.41 -18.43 18.50
CA ASN A 11 -13.16 -18.13 19.71
C ASN A 11 -12.86 -16.70 20.26
N ARG A 12 -13.79 -16.18 21.08
CA ARG A 12 -13.69 -14.83 21.64
C ARG A 12 -12.43 -14.61 22.48
N THR A 13 -11.95 -15.63 23.20
CA THR A 13 -10.74 -15.57 24.03
C THR A 13 -9.48 -15.36 23.18
N VAL A 14 -9.35 -16.07 22.06
CA VAL A 14 -8.24 -15.90 21.10
C VAL A 14 -8.28 -14.50 20.50
N VAL A 15 -9.45 -14.04 20.05
CA VAL A 15 -9.60 -12.67 19.53
C VAL A 15 -9.19 -11.63 20.57
N TYR A 16 -9.60 -11.81 21.83
CA TYR A 16 -9.26 -10.87 22.89
C TYR A 16 -7.74 -10.82 23.13
N ARG A 17 -7.07 -11.97 23.16
CA ARG A 17 -5.61 -12.06 23.30
C ARG A 17 -4.90 -11.40 22.12
N LEU A 18 -5.33 -11.65 20.88
CA LEU A 18 -4.77 -11.02 19.69
C LEU A 18 -4.94 -9.49 19.74
N LEU A 19 -6.13 -9.00 20.08
CA LEU A 19 -6.38 -7.56 20.21
C LEU A 19 -5.54 -6.93 21.31
N ALA A 20 -5.38 -7.59 22.46
CA ALA A 20 -4.52 -7.11 23.54
C ALA A 20 -3.07 -6.95 23.10
N THR A 21 -2.51 -7.93 22.39
CA THR A 21 -1.15 -7.84 21.83
C THR A 21 -1.04 -6.74 20.79
N LEU A 22 -2.00 -6.64 19.85
CA LEU A 22 -1.99 -5.57 18.84
C LEU A 22 -2.15 -4.17 19.45
N GLU A 23 -2.90 -4.04 20.55
CA GLU A 23 -3.02 -2.80 21.32
C GLU A 23 -1.71 -2.45 22.04
N GLN A 24 -1.02 -3.43 22.63
CA GLN A 24 0.32 -3.24 23.24
C GLN A 24 1.35 -2.69 22.24
N HIS A 25 1.24 -3.08 20.96
CA HIS A 25 2.10 -2.57 19.88
C HIS A 25 1.51 -1.36 19.13
N ALA A 26 0.43 -0.75 19.64
CA ALA A 26 -0.27 0.38 19.03
C ALA A 26 -0.77 0.13 17.59
N LEU A 27 -0.85 -1.13 17.15
CA LEU A 27 -1.35 -1.52 15.82
C LEU A 27 -2.88 -1.51 15.79
N VAL A 28 -3.52 -1.69 16.94
CA VAL A 28 -4.96 -1.55 17.14
C VAL A 28 -5.21 -0.56 18.28
N ARG A 29 -6.34 0.14 18.22
CA ARG A 29 -6.90 0.95 19.31
C ARG A 29 -8.39 0.65 19.48
N ARG A 30 -8.94 0.89 20.67
CA ARG A 30 -10.41 0.88 20.86
C ARG A 30 -10.96 2.30 20.75
N ASP A 31 -12.07 2.45 20.05
CA ASP A 31 -12.84 3.70 20.11
C ASP A 31 -13.65 3.79 21.41
N LEU A 32 -14.31 4.93 21.64
CA LEU A 32 -15.14 5.15 22.83
C LEU A 32 -16.29 4.12 22.97
N GLY A 33 -16.70 3.49 21.86
CA GLY A 33 -17.69 2.41 21.85
C GLY A 33 -17.09 1.01 21.99
N GLY A 34 -15.80 0.89 22.31
CA GLY A 34 -15.10 -0.38 22.49
C GLY A 34 -14.83 -1.16 21.19
N ARG A 35 -15.04 -0.56 20.01
CA ARG A 35 -14.73 -1.22 18.72
C ARG A 35 -13.24 -1.09 18.41
N ALA A 36 -12.65 -2.18 17.94
CA ALA A 36 -11.28 -2.18 17.46
C ALA A 36 -11.17 -1.36 16.17
N ARG A 37 -10.17 -0.48 16.11
CA ARG A 37 -9.78 0.36 14.98
C ARG A 37 -8.28 0.20 14.74
N VAL A 38 -7.83 0.53 13.54
CA VAL A 38 -6.40 0.63 13.24
C VAL A 38 -5.76 1.70 14.13
N GLY A 39 -4.67 1.33 14.79
CA GLY A 39 -3.86 2.22 15.63
C GLY A 39 -2.70 2.85 14.85
N LEU A 40 -2.07 3.89 15.41
CA LEU A 40 -1.02 4.66 14.72
C LEU A 40 0.31 3.90 14.57
N GLY A 41 0.53 2.80 15.29
CA GLY A 41 1.72 1.97 15.18
C GLY A 41 1.93 1.41 13.76
N VAL A 42 0.85 1.27 12.98
CA VAL A 42 0.94 0.85 11.57
C VAL A 42 1.72 1.83 10.70
N LEU A 43 1.76 3.12 11.06
CA LEU A 43 2.56 4.12 10.33
C LEU A 43 4.06 3.83 10.48
N GLY A 44 4.48 3.35 11.66
CA GLY A 44 5.86 2.93 11.89
C GLY A 44 6.26 1.76 11.00
N LEU A 45 5.38 0.75 10.88
CA LEU A 45 5.59 -0.39 9.98
C LEU A 45 5.62 0.06 8.51
N GLY A 46 4.67 0.91 8.10
CA GLY A 46 4.58 1.40 6.72
C GLY A 46 5.82 2.16 6.27
N ARG A 47 6.48 2.92 7.16
CA ARG A 47 7.72 3.64 6.84
C ARG A 47 8.92 2.73 6.63
N GLN A 48 8.92 1.52 7.19
CA GLN A 48 10.01 0.54 7.03
C GLN A 48 9.94 -0.26 5.72
N VAL A 49 8.77 -0.27 5.07
CA VAL A 49 8.55 -0.99 3.82
C VAL A 49 9.02 -0.10 2.65
N HIS A 50 10.13 -0.49 2.02
CA HIS A 50 10.71 0.11 0.81
C HIS A 50 11.16 1.59 0.86
N PRO A 51 11.73 2.13 1.97
CA PRO A 51 12.12 3.55 2.02
C PRO A 51 13.15 3.93 0.95
N LEU A 52 14.22 3.14 0.77
CA LEU A 52 15.35 3.55 -0.09
C LEU A 52 14.98 3.71 -1.58
N VAL A 53 14.30 2.71 -2.16
CA VAL A 53 13.94 2.76 -3.59
C VAL A 53 12.88 3.83 -3.84
N ARG A 54 11.90 3.94 -2.95
CA ARG A 54 10.85 4.97 -3.04
C ARG A 54 11.45 6.37 -2.93
N GLU A 55 12.27 6.61 -1.91
CA GLU A 55 12.92 7.91 -1.67
C GLU A 55 13.81 8.32 -2.84
N ALA A 56 14.61 7.38 -3.37
CA ALA A 56 15.45 7.63 -4.54
C ALA A 56 14.65 7.94 -5.81
N ALA A 57 13.46 7.36 -5.98
CA ALA A 57 12.63 7.58 -7.15
C ALA A 57 11.82 8.89 -7.11
N MET A 58 11.55 9.45 -5.92
CA MET A 58 10.69 10.62 -5.77
C MET A 58 11.12 11.83 -6.63
N PRO A 59 12.41 12.23 -6.71
CA PRO A 59 12.83 13.36 -7.54
C PRO A 59 12.56 13.12 -9.03
N ALA A 60 12.87 11.92 -9.53
CA ALA A 60 12.66 11.57 -10.94
C ALA A 60 11.18 11.50 -11.30
N LEU A 61 10.34 10.92 -10.44
CA LEU A 61 8.89 10.87 -10.65
C LEU A 61 8.25 12.26 -10.66
N ARG A 62 8.72 13.18 -9.80
CA ARG A 62 8.26 14.58 -9.81
C ARG A 62 8.61 15.26 -11.12
N ALA A 63 9.88 15.20 -11.53
CA ALA A 63 10.30 15.81 -12.79
C ALA A 63 9.48 15.28 -13.97
N LEU A 64 9.26 13.95 -14.03
CA LEU A 64 8.47 13.32 -15.08
C LEU A 64 7.00 13.75 -15.05
N ALA A 65 6.38 13.80 -13.88
CA ALA A 65 4.98 14.19 -13.74
C ALA A 65 4.77 15.64 -14.18
N GLU A 66 5.61 16.56 -13.71
CA GLU A 66 5.53 17.99 -14.05
C GLU A 66 5.78 18.24 -15.54
N ASP A 67 6.72 17.52 -16.16
CA ASP A 67 7.06 17.69 -17.58
C ASP A 67 5.95 17.18 -18.51
N ILE A 68 5.33 16.04 -18.16
CA ILE A 68 4.30 15.39 -19.00
C ILE A 68 2.89 15.92 -18.67
N GLY A 69 2.68 16.54 -17.50
CA GLY A 69 1.36 16.96 -17.05
C GLY A 69 0.43 15.79 -16.68
N ALA A 70 1.01 14.63 -16.32
CA ALA A 70 0.27 13.41 -16.00
C ALA A 70 0.86 12.69 -14.77
N THR A 71 0.04 11.85 -14.12
CA THR A 71 0.46 11.06 -12.96
C THR A 71 1.59 10.09 -13.31
N ALA A 72 2.73 10.21 -12.63
CA ALA A 72 3.85 9.28 -12.72
C ALA A 72 3.86 8.34 -11.51
N HIS A 73 4.23 7.07 -11.72
CA HIS A 73 4.32 6.11 -10.62
C HIS A 73 5.50 5.14 -10.75
N LEU A 74 5.96 4.65 -9.60
CA LEU A 74 6.89 3.51 -9.52
C LEU A 74 6.12 2.27 -9.09
N THR A 75 6.29 1.20 -9.86
CA THR A 75 5.68 -0.11 -9.61
C THR A 75 6.76 -1.15 -9.34
N LEU A 76 6.59 -1.92 -8.26
CA LEU A 76 7.40 -3.10 -7.96
C LEU A 76 6.59 -4.38 -8.17
N VAL A 77 7.28 -5.50 -8.30
CA VAL A 77 6.65 -6.82 -8.35
C VAL A 77 6.69 -7.46 -6.98
N ASP A 78 5.54 -7.91 -6.50
CA ASP A 78 5.38 -8.75 -5.31
C ASP A 78 4.64 -10.03 -5.71
N GLY A 79 5.39 -11.13 -5.83
CA GLY A 79 4.88 -12.39 -6.36
C GLY A 79 4.37 -12.26 -7.80
N ALA A 80 3.06 -12.47 -7.98
CA ALA A 80 2.36 -12.37 -9.26
C ALA A 80 1.65 -11.02 -9.48
N GLU A 81 1.85 -10.06 -8.57
CA GLU A 81 1.19 -8.76 -8.61
C GLU A 81 2.18 -7.62 -8.82
N ALA A 82 1.70 -6.58 -9.50
CA ALA A 82 2.32 -5.27 -9.56
C ALA A 82 1.75 -4.40 -8.42
N LEU A 83 2.64 -3.76 -7.66
CA LEU A 83 2.34 -2.88 -6.54
C LEU A 83 2.87 -1.48 -6.83
N ALA A 84 2.01 -0.47 -6.82
CA ALA A 84 2.41 0.93 -6.88
C ALA A 84 2.99 1.37 -5.53
N VAL A 85 4.30 1.64 -5.48
CA VAL A 85 5.00 2.02 -4.23
C VAL A 85 5.22 3.53 -4.09
N ALA A 86 5.20 4.26 -5.22
CA ALA A 86 5.27 5.71 -5.25
C ALA A 86 4.37 6.21 -6.38
N VAL A 87 3.61 7.28 -6.12
CA VAL A 87 2.78 7.96 -7.11
C VAL A 87 2.96 9.45 -6.90
N VAL A 88 3.13 10.19 -7.99
CA VAL A 88 3.25 11.64 -8.01
C VAL A 88 2.28 12.18 -9.05
N GLU A 89 1.43 13.10 -8.62
CA GLU A 89 0.61 13.91 -9.50
C GLU A 89 1.32 15.23 -9.78
N PRO A 90 1.22 15.77 -11.01
CA PRO A 90 1.74 17.10 -11.31
C PRO A 90 1.02 18.17 -10.49
N THR A 91 1.71 19.28 -10.22
CA THR A 91 1.12 20.45 -9.55
C THR A 91 0.04 21.14 -10.37
N TRP A 92 -0.04 20.83 -11.66
CA TRP A 92 -1.02 21.35 -12.61
C TRP A 92 -1.54 20.20 -13.48
N THR A 93 -2.85 19.94 -13.49
CA THR A 93 -3.48 19.03 -14.45
C THR A 93 -4.99 19.19 -14.44
N ASP A 94 -5.61 19.00 -15.62
CA ASP A 94 -7.07 18.89 -15.79
C ASP A 94 -7.56 17.44 -15.61
N TYR A 95 -6.64 16.47 -15.49
CA TYR A 95 -6.93 15.03 -15.43
C TYR A 95 -6.51 14.43 -14.09
N HIS A 96 -7.48 14.00 -13.29
CA HIS A 96 -7.22 13.28 -12.04
C HIS A 96 -7.33 11.77 -12.26
N VAL A 97 -6.20 11.08 -12.37
CA VAL A 97 -6.16 9.62 -12.31
C VAL A 97 -6.06 9.21 -10.84
N ALA A 98 -7.08 8.52 -10.32
CA ALA A 98 -7.12 8.02 -8.95
C ALA A 98 -6.18 6.82 -8.72
N TYR A 99 -4.93 6.92 -9.15
CA TYR A 99 -3.90 5.92 -8.90
C TYR A 99 -3.22 6.25 -7.57
N ARG A 100 -3.16 5.31 -6.62
CA ARG A 100 -2.66 5.57 -5.26
C ARG A 100 -1.56 4.59 -4.89
N ALA A 101 -0.62 5.04 -4.06
CA ALA A 101 0.35 4.14 -3.45
C ALA A 101 -0.38 3.04 -2.66
N GLY A 102 0.10 1.80 -2.77
CA GLY A 102 -0.55 0.62 -2.22
C GLY A 102 -1.52 -0.08 -3.19
N PHE A 103 -1.82 0.52 -4.35
CA PHE A 103 -2.66 -0.14 -5.36
C PHE A 103 -1.97 -1.39 -5.93
N ARG A 104 -2.72 -2.49 -6.00
CA ARG A 104 -2.26 -3.80 -6.47
C ARG A 104 -3.10 -4.26 -7.64
N HIS A 105 -2.45 -4.87 -8.63
CA HIS A 105 -3.12 -5.56 -9.72
C HIS A 105 -2.26 -6.72 -10.25
N PRO A 106 -2.85 -7.73 -10.90
CA PRO A 106 -2.09 -8.79 -11.57
C PRO A 106 -1.09 -8.24 -12.59
N LEU A 107 0.08 -8.87 -12.76
CA LEU A 107 1.16 -8.39 -13.65
C LEU A 107 0.76 -8.31 -15.12
N GLU A 108 -0.16 -9.16 -15.57
CA GLU A 108 -0.68 -9.14 -16.93
C GLU A 108 -1.64 -7.97 -17.20
N ARG A 109 -2.07 -7.27 -16.14
CA ARG A 109 -2.92 -6.08 -16.23
C ARG A 109 -2.08 -4.81 -16.12
N GLY A 110 -2.47 -3.78 -16.88
CA GLY A 110 -1.80 -2.48 -16.87
C GLY A 110 -0.48 -2.44 -17.65
N ALA A 111 0.00 -1.23 -17.93
CA ALA A 111 1.20 -1.01 -18.75
C ALA A 111 2.48 -1.42 -18.02
N ALA A 112 2.63 -1.05 -16.74
CA ALA A 112 3.82 -1.37 -15.96
C ALA A 112 4.07 -2.87 -15.83
N GLY A 113 3.03 -3.65 -15.52
CA GLY A 113 3.15 -5.11 -15.42
C GLY A 113 3.55 -5.76 -16.76
N LYS A 114 2.92 -5.33 -17.87
CA LYS A 114 3.30 -5.77 -19.22
C LYS A 114 4.75 -5.44 -19.58
N ALA A 115 5.22 -4.23 -19.26
CA ALA A 115 6.59 -3.82 -19.49
C ALA A 115 7.60 -4.69 -18.73
N ILE A 116 7.30 -5.00 -17.46
CA ILE A 116 8.13 -5.89 -16.63
C ILE A 116 8.15 -7.32 -17.19
N LEU A 117 6.99 -7.86 -17.58
CA LEU A 117 6.90 -9.21 -18.15
C LEU A 117 7.66 -9.31 -19.49
N ALA A 118 7.62 -8.26 -20.31
CA ALA A 118 8.38 -8.20 -21.55
C ALA A 118 9.89 -8.22 -21.30
N ALA A 119 10.37 -7.43 -20.32
CA ALA A 119 11.79 -7.39 -19.95
C ALA A 119 12.31 -8.69 -19.30
N ARG A 120 11.42 -9.55 -18.77
CA ARG A 120 11.78 -10.84 -18.17
C ARG A 120 11.90 -11.98 -19.18
N ARG A 121 11.39 -11.82 -20.39
CA ARG A 121 11.58 -12.85 -21.42
C ARG A 121 13.05 -12.80 -21.86
N PRO A 122 13.78 -13.93 -21.79
CA PRO A 122 15.12 -13.98 -22.39
C PRO A 122 15.02 -13.69 -23.90
N PRO A 123 16.08 -13.11 -24.49
CA PRO A 123 16.11 -12.77 -25.91
C PRO A 123 15.93 -13.99 -26.83
#